data_AF-A0A1B8XUH2-F1
#
_entry.id   AF-A0A1B8XUH2-F1
#
_cell.length_a   1.000
_cell.length_b   1.000
_cell.length_c   1.000
_cell.angle_alpha   90.00
_cell.angle_beta   90.00
_cell.angle_gamma   90.00
#
_symmetry.space_group_name_H-M   'P 1'
#
loop_
_entity.id
_entity.type
_entity.pdbx_description
1 polymer ?
#
loop_
_entity_poly.entity_id
_entity_poly.type
_entity_poly.pdbx_seq_one_letter_code
_entity_poly.pdbx_strand_id
1 'polypeptide(L)'
;PPKISKEEEKFFWVLPGEANPDVFKSVSRVQRTINFRVYRMWGYYMPYAPLWVFERVESMLEEWVVEDIKRREKMPLNILSHPERARRMQAWQYIRKTEKEWWWGRTIMKHAVHSCGKRNPGPRLFSTEAYLEDGRMVEKPHPRYYTSYEDVQQRFTYLV
;
A
#
# COMPACT_ATOMS: atom_id res chain seq x y z
N PRO A 1 13.28 14.66 -1.99
CA PRO A 1 13.54 13.97 -0.70
C PRO A 1 14.99 13.46 -0.63
N PRO A 2 15.52 13.23 0.58
CA PRO A 2 16.87 12.73 0.76
C PRO A 2 17.04 11.37 0.08
N LYS A 3 18.20 11.15 -0.52
CA LYS A 3 18.55 9.89 -1.18
C LYS A 3 18.81 8.87 -0.06
N ILE A 4 18.03 7.78 -0.03
CA ILE A 4 18.24 6.68 0.92
C ILE A 4 19.66 6.14 0.71
N SER A 5 20.42 6.05 1.80
CA SER A 5 21.78 5.51 1.78
C SER A 5 21.77 3.97 1.71
N LYS A 6 22.84 3.36 1.21
CA LYS A 6 22.95 1.88 1.18
C LYS A 6 22.91 1.28 2.59
N GLU A 7 23.40 2.04 3.57
CA GLU A 7 23.36 1.68 4.98
C GLU A 7 21.94 1.66 5.55
N GLU A 8 21.02 2.44 4.98
CA GLU A 8 19.60 2.41 5.36
C GLU A 8 18.84 1.26 4.73
N GLU A 9 19.26 0.76 3.56
CA GLU A 9 18.62 -0.36 2.88
C GLU A 9 18.62 -1.64 3.71
N LYS A 10 19.63 -1.82 4.59
CA LYS A 10 19.69 -2.97 5.52
C LYS A 10 18.53 -3.00 6.53
N PHE A 11 17.87 -1.85 6.74
CA PHE A 11 16.73 -1.75 7.66
C PHE A 11 15.38 -1.94 6.94
N PHE A 12 15.37 -2.25 5.64
CA PHE A 12 14.14 -2.53 4.94
C PHE A 12 13.42 -3.73 5.55
N TRP A 13 12.13 -3.53 5.82
CA TRP A 13 11.31 -4.54 6.45
C TRP A 13 11.10 -5.76 5.53
N VAL A 14 10.97 -5.55 4.23
CA VAL A 14 10.72 -6.62 3.26
C VAL A 14 12.00 -7.30 2.80
N LEU A 15 11.84 -8.52 2.28
CA LEU A 15 12.93 -9.25 1.63
C LEU A 15 13.26 -8.58 0.28
N PRO A 16 14.42 -8.86 -0.34
CA PRO A 16 14.68 -8.46 -1.72
C PRO A 16 13.59 -8.98 -2.67
N GLY A 17 13.15 -8.14 -3.61
CA GLY A 17 12.06 -8.48 -4.50
C GLY A 17 12.51 -9.47 -5.57
N GLU A 18 11.69 -10.48 -5.84
CA GLU A 18 11.96 -11.56 -6.79
C GLU A 18 10.88 -11.66 -7.87
N ALA A 19 9.94 -10.71 -7.90
CA ALA A 19 8.94 -10.70 -8.96
C ALA A 19 9.64 -10.53 -10.32
N ASN A 20 9.29 -11.41 -11.25
CA ASN A 20 9.61 -11.19 -12.64
C ASN A 20 9.00 -9.83 -13.09
N PRO A 21 9.82 -8.87 -13.57
CA PRO A 21 9.35 -7.55 -13.99
C PRO A 21 8.23 -7.59 -15.04
N ASP A 22 8.20 -8.64 -15.88
CA ASP A 22 7.17 -8.88 -16.89
C ASP A 22 5.87 -9.44 -16.29
N VAL A 23 5.92 -10.02 -15.09
CA VAL A 23 4.77 -10.64 -14.39
C VAL A 23 4.11 -9.66 -13.41
N PHE A 24 4.81 -8.59 -13.02
CA PHE A 24 4.32 -7.57 -12.09
C PHE A 24 3.39 -6.56 -12.78
N LYS A 25 2.22 -7.01 -13.25
CA LYS A 25 1.33 -6.20 -14.10
C LYS A 25 0.19 -5.43 -13.41
N SER A 26 -0.12 -5.66 -12.12
CA SER A 26 -1.25 -4.99 -11.48
C SER A 26 -1.00 -4.56 -10.03
N VAL A 27 -0.54 -3.32 -9.86
CA VAL A 27 -0.48 -2.61 -8.57
C VAL A 27 -1.84 -1.99 -8.28
N SER A 28 -2.34 -2.14 -7.06
CA SER A 28 -3.64 -1.59 -6.65
C SER A 28 -3.63 -0.06 -6.54
N ARG A 29 -4.82 0.56 -6.53
CA ARG A 29 -4.92 2.01 -6.27
C ARG A 29 -4.50 2.32 -4.84
N VAL A 30 -4.81 1.44 -3.89
CA VAL A 30 -4.33 1.53 -2.50
C VAL A 30 -2.81 1.58 -2.44
N GLN A 31 -2.11 0.69 -3.14
CA GLN A 31 -0.63 0.70 -3.16
C GLN A 31 -0.06 2.00 -3.75
N ARG A 32 -0.71 2.57 -4.76
CA ARG A 32 -0.32 3.88 -5.31
C ARG A 32 -0.51 5.00 -4.28
N THR A 33 -1.62 5.00 -3.55
CA THR A 33 -1.88 5.95 -2.45
C THR A 33 -0.82 5.82 -1.35
N ILE A 34 -0.51 4.59 -0.93
CA ILE A 34 0.55 4.28 0.03
C ILE A 34 1.89 4.85 -0.46
N ASN A 35 2.30 4.52 -1.69
CA ASN A 35 3.57 4.98 -2.24
C ASN A 35 3.69 6.50 -2.28
N PHE A 36 2.64 7.18 -2.75
CA PHE A 36 2.61 8.65 -2.78
C PHE A 36 2.73 9.27 -1.39
N ARG A 37 1.98 8.76 -0.40
CA ARG A 37 1.97 9.30 0.97
C ARG A 37 3.27 9.01 1.71
N VAL A 38 3.75 7.77 1.66
CA VAL A 38 4.99 7.35 2.31
C VAL A 38 6.18 8.13 1.78
N TYR A 39 6.29 8.28 0.46
CA TYR A 39 7.37 9.07 -0.12
C TYR A 39 7.29 10.54 0.31
N ARG A 40 6.10 11.13 0.27
CA ARG A 40 5.91 12.53 0.66
C ARG A 40 6.19 12.81 2.13
N MET A 41 5.90 11.86 3.01
CA MET A 41 6.06 12.04 4.46
C MET A 41 7.45 11.64 4.95
N TRP A 42 8.01 10.57 4.39
CA TRP A 42 9.21 9.92 4.95
C TRP A 42 10.29 9.62 3.91
N GLY A 43 10.05 9.87 2.63
CA GLY A 43 11.05 9.68 1.56
C GLY A 43 11.26 8.24 1.10
N TYR A 44 10.52 7.27 1.66
CA TYR A 44 10.61 5.86 1.29
C TYR A 44 9.73 5.49 0.08
N TYR A 45 10.12 4.43 -0.62
CA TYR A 45 9.30 3.82 -1.67
C TYR A 45 8.81 2.45 -1.19
N MET A 46 7.50 2.27 -1.01
CA MET A 46 6.98 0.97 -0.56
C MET A 46 7.12 -0.07 -1.69
N PRO A 47 7.59 -1.29 -1.37
CA PRO A 47 7.64 -1.87 -0.02
C PRO A 47 8.94 -1.66 0.78
N TYR A 48 9.91 -0.95 0.22
CA TYR A 48 11.23 -0.74 0.80
C TYR A 48 11.22 0.42 1.79
N ALA A 49 10.83 0.09 3.03
CA ALA A 49 10.82 1.00 4.16
C ALA A 49 11.07 0.23 5.47
N PRO A 50 11.55 0.90 6.54
CA PRO A 50 11.66 0.29 7.86
C PRO A 50 10.31 -0.16 8.44
N LEU A 51 10.34 -1.10 9.40
CA LEU A 51 9.14 -1.63 10.05
C LEU A 51 8.20 -0.55 10.60
N TRP A 52 8.75 0.49 11.23
CA TRP A 52 7.95 1.57 11.80
C TRP A 52 7.12 2.29 10.74
N VAL A 53 7.58 2.37 9.48
CA VAL A 53 6.81 2.95 8.38
C VAL A 53 5.59 2.09 8.06
N PHE A 54 5.75 0.77 8.02
CA PHE A 54 4.62 -0.15 7.83
C PHE A 54 3.56 0.03 8.92
N GLU A 55 3.98 0.17 10.18
CA GLU A 55 3.06 0.37 11.31
C GLU A 55 2.31 1.70 11.21
N ARG A 56 3.00 2.77 10.77
CA ARG A 56 2.34 4.05 10.50
C ARG A 56 1.37 3.96 9.32
N VAL A 57 1.75 3.28 8.23
CA VAL A 57 0.88 3.06 7.08
C VAL A 57 -0.39 2.34 7.52
N GLU A 58 -0.30 1.23 8.26
CA GLU A 58 -1.48 0.50 8.74
C GLU A 58 -2.42 1.38 9.57
N SER A 59 -1.87 2.25 10.43
CA SER A 59 -2.67 3.17 11.24
C SER A 59 -3.37 4.28 10.45
N MET A 60 -2.85 4.66 9.28
CA MET A 60 -3.33 5.80 8.49
C MET A 60 -4.04 5.37 7.20
N LEU A 61 -4.00 4.08 6.86
CA LEU A 61 -4.37 3.60 5.53
C LEU A 61 -5.82 3.89 5.18
N GLU A 62 -6.73 3.64 6.13
CA GLU A 62 -8.16 3.83 5.93
C GLU A 62 -8.46 5.29 5.58
N GLU A 63 -7.93 6.24 6.36
CA GLU A 63 -8.10 7.67 6.10
C GLU A 63 -7.55 8.05 4.72
N TRP A 64 -6.34 7.60 4.38
CA TRP A 64 -5.73 7.91 3.09
C TRP A 64 -6.53 7.37 1.91
N VAL A 65 -7.10 6.17 2.02
CA VAL A 65 -7.94 5.57 0.99
C VAL A 65 -9.26 6.33 0.85
N VAL A 66 -9.89 6.68 1.97
CA VAL A 66 -11.10 7.52 2.00
C VAL A 66 -10.84 8.88 1.33
N GLU A 67 -9.74 9.56 1.66
CA GLU A 67 -9.37 10.83 1.04
C GLU A 67 -9.10 10.70 -0.47
N ASP A 68 -8.40 9.64 -0.90
CA ASP A 68 -8.14 9.42 -2.33
C ASP A 68 -9.44 9.17 -3.10
N ILE A 69 -10.35 8.35 -2.56
CA ILE A 69 -11.68 8.11 -3.15
C ILE A 69 -12.46 9.41 -3.25
N LYS A 70 -12.57 10.19 -2.15
CA LYS A 70 -13.26 11.49 -2.15
C LYS A 70 -12.74 12.41 -3.25
N ARG A 71 -11.42 12.51 -3.39
CA ARG A 71 -10.76 13.35 -4.38
C ARG A 71 -11.04 12.88 -5.80
N ARG A 72 -10.91 11.58 -6.08
CA ARG A 72 -11.13 11.02 -7.43
C ARG A 72 -12.58 11.08 -7.86
N GLU A 73 -13.51 10.80 -6.95
CA GLU A 73 -14.96 10.83 -7.18
C GLU A 73 -15.54 12.26 -7.07
N LYS A 74 -14.68 13.27 -6.87
CA LYS A 74 -15.06 14.70 -6.75
C LYS A 74 -16.19 14.94 -5.73
N MET A 75 -16.14 14.21 -4.62
CA MET A 75 -17.15 14.31 -3.57
C MET A 75 -17.05 15.67 -2.84
N PRO A 76 -18.17 16.26 -2.39
CA PRO A 76 -18.15 17.49 -1.61
C PRO A 76 -17.32 17.34 -0.31
N LEU A 77 -16.56 18.37 0.05
CA LEU A 77 -15.58 18.32 1.16
C LEU A 77 -16.18 17.79 2.47
N ASN A 78 -17.39 18.25 2.81
CA ASN A 78 -18.10 17.96 4.05
C ASN A 78 -19.14 16.84 3.95
N ILE A 79 -19.19 16.07 2.85
CA ILE A 79 -20.27 15.09 2.65
C ILE A 79 -20.29 13.99 3.72
N LEU A 80 -19.12 13.61 4.25
CA LEU A 80 -19.00 12.58 5.29
C LEU A 80 -19.35 13.10 6.70
N SER A 81 -19.35 14.43 6.88
CA SER A 81 -19.71 15.12 8.11
C SER A 81 -21.00 15.96 7.97
N HIS A 82 -21.76 15.74 6.89
CA HIS A 82 -22.99 16.48 6.58
C HIS A 82 -23.98 16.45 7.76
N PRO A 83 -24.72 17.52 8.12
CA PRO A 83 -25.60 17.52 9.30
C PRO A 83 -26.73 16.47 9.22
N GLU A 84 -27.26 16.25 8.02
CA GLU A 84 -28.28 15.23 7.75
C GLU A 84 -27.71 13.81 7.76
N ARG A 85 -28.24 12.95 8.64
CA ARG A 85 -27.79 11.56 8.82
C ARG A 85 -27.91 10.71 7.55
N ALA A 86 -29.02 10.84 6.82
CA ALA A 86 -29.28 10.05 5.61
C ALA A 86 -28.20 10.28 4.55
N ARG A 87 -27.88 11.54 4.27
CA ARG A 87 -26.81 11.91 3.32
C ARG A 87 -25.43 11.42 3.77
N ARG A 88 -25.07 11.54 5.06
CA ARG A 88 -23.80 10.98 5.57
C ARG A 88 -23.72 9.47 5.35
N MET A 89 -24.78 8.75 5.70
CA MET A 89 -24.82 7.30 5.58
C MET A 89 -24.69 6.85 4.12
N GLN A 90 -25.39 7.52 3.21
CA GLN A 90 -25.31 7.24 1.78
C GLN A 90 -23.88 7.45 1.25
N ALA A 91 -23.22 8.53 1.67
CA ALA A 91 -21.85 8.82 1.27
C ALA A 91 -20.85 7.78 1.80
N TRP A 92 -20.98 7.35 3.05
CA TRP A 92 -20.16 6.27 3.61
C TRP A 92 -20.40 4.93 2.92
N GLN A 93 -21.66 4.59 2.62
CA GLN A 93 -21.98 3.37 1.86
C GLN A 93 -21.36 3.38 0.47
N TYR A 94 -21.41 4.54 -0.21
CA TYR A 94 -20.77 4.71 -1.51
C TYR A 94 -19.25 4.49 -1.40
N ILE A 95 -18.58 5.14 -0.45
CA ILE A 95 -17.13 4.95 -0.23
C ILE A 95 -16.79 3.48 0.01
N ARG A 96 -17.50 2.78 0.90
CA ARG A 96 -17.22 1.35 1.19
C ARG A 96 -17.44 0.44 -0.02
N LYS A 97 -18.37 0.79 -0.90
CA LYS A 97 -18.58 0.06 -2.16
C LYS A 97 -17.41 0.31 -3.12
N THR A 98 -17.00 1.56 -3.27
CA THR A 98 -15.91 1.98 -4.17
C THR A 98 -14.54 1.49 -3.68
N GLU A 99 -14.33 1.45 -2.36
CA GLU A 99 -13.09 1.00 -1.71
C GLU A 99 -12.68 -0.40 -2.20
N LYS A 100 -13.63 -1.31 -2.42
CA LYS A 100 -13.35 -2.65 -2.96
C LYS A 100 -12.60 -2.62 -4.29
N GLU A 101 -12.92 -1.65 -5.14
CA GLU A 101 -12.25 -1.48 -6.45
C GLU A 101 -10.85 -0.87 -6.30
N TRP A 102 -10.62 -0.10 -5.24
CA TRP A 102 -9.30 0.47 -4.95
C TRP A 102 -8.29 -0.58 -4.57
N TRP A 103 -8.76 -1.64 -3.91
CA TRP A 103 -7.95 -2.79 -3.54
C TRP A 103 -7.59 -3.70 -4.72
N TRP A 104 -8.28 -3.60 -5.86
CA TRP A 104 -8.02 -4.47 -7.03
C TRP A 104 -6.57 -4.34 -7.51
N GLY A 105 -5.90 -5.48 -7.66
CA GLY A 105 -4.47 -5.57 -7.89
C GLY A 105 -3.76 -6.10 -6.66
N ARG A 106 -2.47 -5.77 -6.56
CA ARG A 106 -1.59 -6.16 -5.45
C ARG A 106 -1.29 -4.95 -4.56
N THR A 107 -1.39 -5.14 -3.26
CA THR A 107 -0.96 -4.22 -2.21
C THR A 107 0.00 -4.95 -1.28
N ILE A 108 1.17 -4.39 -1.04
CA ILE A 108 2.16 -4.96 -0.14
C ILE A 108 1.89 -4.39 1.25
N MET A 109 1.47 -5.25 2.17
CA MET A 109 1.15 -4.93 3.57
C MET A 109 2.32 -5.33 4.48
N LYS A 110 2.21 -5.13 5.79
CA LYS A 110 3.26 -5.50 6.76
C LYS A 110 3.59 -7.00 6.75
N HIS A 111 2.58 -7.85 6.72
CA HIS A 111 2.72 -9.30 6.89
C HIS A 111 2.57 -10.11 5.61
N ALA A 112 1.92 -9.55 4.59
CA ALA A 112 1.59 -10.28 3.37
C ALA A 112 1.42 -9.35 2.18
N VAL A 113 1.47 -9.91 0.98
CA VAL A 113 0.93 -9.26 -0.21
C VAL A 113 -0.55 -9.57 -0.32
N HIS A 114 -1.38 -8.54 -0.21
CA HIS A 114 -2.80 -8.60 -0.47
C HIS A 114 -3.06 -8.54 -1.98
N SER A 115 -3.78 -9.52 -2.51
CA SER A 115 -4.17 -9.58 -3.92
C SER A 115 -5.66 -9.82 -4.06
N CYS A 116 -6.36 -8.92 -4.75
CA CYS A 116 -7.75 -9.14 -5.14
C CYS A 116 -7.99 -8.63 -6.56
N GLY A 117 -9.11 -9.01 -7.18
CA GLY A 117 -9.43 -8.54 -8.52
C GLY A 117 -10.92 -8.57 -8.81
N LYS A 118 -11.31 -7.90 -9.90
CA LYS A 118 -12.72 -7.80 -10.31
C LYS A 118 -13.42 -9.15 -10.45
N ARG A 119 -12.71 -10.17 -10.97
CA ARG A 119 -13.23 -11.54 -11.14
C ARG A 119 -12.99 -12.46 -9.94
N ASN A 120 -12.18 -12.03 -8.97
CA ASN A 120 -11.86 -12.78 -7.76
C ASN A 120 -11.88 -11.78 -6.57
N PRO A 121 -13.08 -11.45 -6.06
CA PRO A 121 -13.23 -10.41 -5.04
C PRO A 121 -12.72 -10.84 -3.66
N GLY A 122 -12.57 -12.15 -3.42
CA GLY A 122 -11.96 -12.67 -2.20
C GLY A 122 -10.46 -12.32 -2.13
N PRO A 123 -9.99 -11.67 -1.06
CA PRO A 123 -8.59 -11.33 -0.93
C PRO A 123 -7.74 -12.60 -0.75
N ARG A 124 -6.67 -12.70 -1.54
CA ARG A 124 -5.61 -13.69 -1.32
C ARG A 124 -4.43 -13.00 -0.65
N LEU A 125 -3.91 -13.61 0.40
CA LEU A 125 -2.74 -13.13 1.13
C LEU A 125 -1.56 -14.03 0.83
N PHE A 126 -0.42 -13.44 0.48
CA PHE A 126 0.82 -14.16 0.20
C PHE A 126 1.93 -13.70 1.15
N SER A 127 2.32 -14.57 2.07
CA SER A 127 3.39 -14.36 3.03
C SER A 127 4.50 -15.40 2.84
N THR A 128 5.62 -15.16 3.49
CA THR A 128 6.71 -16.12 3.68
C THR A 128 7.28 -15.93 5.08
N GLU A 129 7.79 -17.01 5.67
CA GLU A 129 8.44 -16.97 6.97
C GLU A 129 9.87 -16.46 6.81
N ALA A 130 10.29 -15.55 7.69
CA ALA A 130 11.65 -15.04 7.76
C ALA A 130 12.12 -14.97 9.21
N TYR A 131 13.41 -15.16 9.43
CA TYR A 131 14.01 -15.05 10.75
C TYR A 131 14.68 -13.69 10.91
N LEU A 132 14.42 -13.01 12.02
CA LEU A 132 15.15 -11.81 12.43
C LEU A 132 16.55 -12.19 12.94
N GLU A 133 17.43 -11.20 13.11
CA GLU A 133 18.80 -11.41 13.61
C GLU A 133 18.83 -12.07 15.01
N ASP A 134 17.80 -11.83 15.82
CA ASP A 134 17.63 -12.44 17.14
C ASP A 134 17.00 -13.84 17.12
N GLY A 135 16.81 -14.42 15.92
CA GLY A 135 16.24 -15.75 15.73
C GLY A 135 14.72 -15.82 15.82
N ARG A 136 14.01 -14.70 16.05
CA ARG A 136 12.54 -14.70 16.02
C ARG A 136 12.02 -14.89 14.60
N MET A 137 11.08 -15.82 14.44
CA MET A 137 10.34 -15.99 13.18
C MET A 137 9.28 -14.90 13.06
N VAL A 138 9.20 -14.28 11.89
CA VAL A 138 8.18 -13.29 11.51
C VAL A 138 7.62 -13.59 10.12
N GLU A 139 6.34 -13.29 9.92
CA GLU A 139 5.73 -13.31 8.59
C GLU A 139 6.04 -12.02 7.83
N LYS A 140 6.56 -12.15 6.61
CA LYS A 140 6.85 -11.06 5.68
C LYS A 140 6.11 -11.23 4.35
N PRO A 141 5.91 -10.14 3.60
CA PRO A 141 5.32 -10.22 2.26
C PRO A 141 6.20 -11.05 1.33
N HIS A 142 5.58 -11.99 0.61
CA HIS A 142 6.31 -12.93 -0.22
C HIS A 142 7.02 -12.21 -1.40
N PRO A 143 8.36 -12.35 -1.55
CA PRO A 143 9.18 -11.55 -2.48
C PRO A 143 8.88 -11.75 -3.97
N ARG A 144 8.42 -12.94 -4.36
CA ARG A 144 7.89 -13.24 -5.70
C ARG A 144 6.81 -12.26 -6.22
N TYR A 145 6.21 -11.46 -5.34
CA TYR A 145 5.12 -10.55 -5.71
C TYR A 145 5.49 -9.07 -5.69
N TYR A 146 6.77 -8.69 -5.60
CA TYR A 146 7.24 -7.32 -5.84
C TYR A 146 8.66 -7.32 -6.43
N THR A 147 8.98 -6.25 -7.17
CA THR A 147 10.26 -6.07 -7.88
C THR A 147 11.33 -5.51 -6.94
N SER A 148 12.58 -5.43 -7.40
CA SER A 148 13.70 -4.86 -6.65
C SER A 148 13.49 -3.38 -6.26
N TYR A 149 14.32 -2.89 -5.34
CA TYR A 149 14.27 -1.50 -4.90
C TYR A 149 14.56 -0.51 -6.03
N GLU A 150 15.54 -0.81 -6.88
CA GLU A 150 15.90 0.00 -8.04
C GLU A 150 14.73 0.13 -9.02
N ASP A 151 14.03 -0.98 -9.29
CA ASP A 151 12.85 -1.00 -10.15
C ASP A 151 11.69 -0.20 -9.56
N VAL A 152 11.47 -0.33 -8.25
CA VAL A 152 10.45 0.46 -7.53
C VAL A 152 10.80 1.95 -7.61
N GLN A 153 12.05 2.32 -7.35
CA GLN A 153 12.50 3.71 -7.42
C GLN A 153 12.29 4.26 -8.83
N GLN A 154 12.71 3.56 -9.89
CA GLN A 154 12.51 4.01 -11.27
C GLN A 154 11.03 4.21 -11.61
N ARG A 155 10.16 3.27 -11.21
CA ARG A 155 8.72 3.33 -11.50
C ARG A 155 8.00 4.47 -10.78
N PHE A 156 8.35 4.72 -9.52
CA PHE A 156 7.63 5.68 -8.70
C PHE A 156 8.26 7.07 -8.70
N THR A 157 9.52 7.24 -9.10
CA THR A 157 10.14 8.58 -9.22
C THR A 157 9.39 9.49 -10.20
N TYR A 158 8.73 8.95 -11.22
CA TYR A 158 7.93 9.74 -12.17
C TYR A 158 6.46 9.93 -11.75
N LEU A 159 6.03 9.28 -10.67
CA LEU A 159 4.64 9.30 -10.18
C LEU A 159 4.44 10.14 -8.92
N VAL A 160 5.54 10.63 -8.32
CA VAL A 160 5.53 11.49 -7.13
C VAL A 160 6.11 12.85 -7.47
#